data_AF-A0A416KZ22-F1
#
_entry.id   AF-A0A416KZ22-F1
#
_cell.length_a   1.000
_cell.length_b   1.000
_cell.length_c   1.000
_cell.angle_alpha   90.00
_cell.angle_beta   90.00
_cell.angle_gamma   90.00
#
_symmetry.space_group_name_H-M   'P 1'
#
loop_
_entity.id
_entity.type
_entity.pdbx_description
1 polymer ?
#
loop_
_entity_poly.entity_id
_entity_poly.type
_entity_poly.pdbx_seq_one_letter_code
_entity_poly.pdbx_strand_id
1 'polypeptide(L)'
;MRGRSGVHGGRNRGGDPGGCGGNALNFPLFIDLKDKKVLIVGAGAIAARRATVLVEFGAKVTVMAPEAGSGVQVNHAAELKSFTAVGDSVLEQYAQPDKCAAGEKSPWECRTIPVRKLAEAGRLVWKRHAFCEQDLEELNQFFLVIAATDDPAVNDHIVQLCHERHIPVNHAGDQTQCDFQFPAIVQKGPVVIGVNANGKDHGLVKRVAERLREWIAREKF
;
A
#
# COMPACT_ATOMS: atom_id res chain seq x y z
N MET A 1 -11.81 36.34 -53.23
CA MET A 1 -12.60 35.09 -53.43
C MET A 1 -11.89 33.99 -52.63
N ARG A 2 -12.47 33.53 -51.51
CA ARG A 2 -12.94 32.14 -51.25
C ARG A 2 -11.99 31.04 -51.77
N GLY A 3 -11.53 30.03 -51.02
CA GLY A 3 -12.01 29.50 -49.74
C GLY A 3 -11.09 28.42 -49.12
N ARG A 4 -11.56 27.88 -48.01
CA ARG A 4 -10.96 26.95 -47.04
C ARG A 4 -10.70 25.53 -47.58
N SER A 5 -9.74 24.81 -46.96
CA SER A 5 -9.95 23.59 -46.12
C SER A 5 -8.86 22.52 -46.32
N GLY A 6 -8.36 21.92 -45.23
CA GLY A 6 -7.59 20.68 -45.28
C GLY A 6 -6.60 20.45 -44.12
N VAL A 7 -7.10 20.28 -42.89
CA VAL A 7 -6.35 19.71 -41.76
C VAL A 7 -6.45 18.19 -41.86
N HIS A 8 -5.34 17.45 -41.92
CA HIS A 8 -5.14 16.05 -41.45
C HIS A 8 -3.60 15.94 -41.19
N GLY A 9 -3.06 15.73 -40.00
CA GLY A 9 -3.51 14.85 -38.93
C GLY A 9 -2.75 13.51 -38.91
N GLY A 10 -1.46 13.48 -39.25
CA GLY A 10 -0.63 12.27 -39.15
C GLY A 10 0.12 12.22 -37.82
N ARG A 11 -0.49 11.62 -36.79
CA ARG A 11 0.23 11.23 -35.56
C ARG A 11 1.20 10.12 -35.93
N ASN A 12 2.49 10.44 -35.92
CA ASN A 12 3.55 9.45 -36.01
C ASN A 12 3.53 8.63 -34.72
N ARG A 13 2.79 7.51 -34.70
CA ARG A 13 2.97 6.45 -33.71
C ARG A 13 4.25 5.71 -34.10
N GLY A 14 5.39 6.34 -33.82
CA GLY A 14 6.67 5.64 -33.79
C GLY A 14 6.63 4.70 -32.60
N GLY A 15 6.54 3.41 -32.88
CA GLY A 15 6.64 2.37 -31.86
C GLY A 15 7.90 2.55 -31.05
N ASP A 16 7.74 2.44 -29.73
CA ASP A 16 8.86 2.23 -28.83
C ASP A 16 9.63 0.99 -29.32
N PRO A 17 10.95 1.07 -29.58
CA PRO A 17 11.73 -0.04 -30.09
C PRO A 17 11.88 -1.08 -28.98
N GLY A 18 10.86 -1.93 -28.83
CA GLY A 18 10.91 -3.11 -28.00
C GLY A 18 12.15 -3.94 -28.34
N GLY A 19 13.00 -4.14 -27.34
CA GLY A 19 14.27 -4.82 -27.56
C GLY A 19 15.06 -5.26 -26.33
N CYS A 20 14.49 -5.22 -25.12
CA CYS A 20 15.00 -6.01 -24.00
C CYS A 20 13.83 -6.76 -23.36
N GLY A 21 13.50 -7.91 -23.94
CA GLY A 21 12.79 -8.96 -23.22
C GLY A 21 13.59 -9.30 -21.98
N GLY A 22 13.11 -8.89 -20.83
CA GLY A 22 13.82 -9.04 -19.57
C GLY A 22 12.81 -9.14 -18.45
N ASN A 23 12.84 -10.27 -17.76
CA ASN A 23 12.27 -10.44 -16.44
C ASN A 23 13.04 -9.51 -15.46
N ALA A 24 12.89 -8.19 -15.61
CA ALA A 24 13.66 -7.21 -14.85
C ALA A 24 13.15 -7.23 -13.41
N LEU A 25 14.00 -7.70 -12.49
CA LEU A 25 13.74 -7.63 -11.06
C LEU A 25 13.58 -6.17 -10.64
N ASN A 26 12.59 -5.87 -9.80
CA ASN A 26 12.44 -4.55 -9.21
C ASN A 26 13.66 -4.22 -8.34
N PHE A 27 14.13 -2.97 -8.39
CA PHE A 27 15.19 -2.51 -7.49
C PHE A 27 14.64 -2.45 -6.05
N PRO A 28 15.29 -3.10 -5.07
CA PRO A 28 14.84 -3.05 -3.68
C PRO A 28 15.15 -1.68 -3.08
N LEU A 29 14.12 -0.97 -2.61
CA LEU A 29 14.25 0.33 -1.97
C LEU A 29 13.55 0.33 -0.61
N PHE A 30 14.24 0.84 0.41
CA PHE A 30 13.63 1.18 1.69
C PHE A 30 13.38 2.68 1.72
N ILE A 31 12.16 3.07 2.12
CA ILE A 31 11.72 4.46 2.17
C ILE A 31 11.28 4.77 3.60
N ASP A 32 11.72 5.90 4.14
CA ASP A 32 11.21 6.41 5.41
C ASP A 32 9.80 6.98 5.22
N LEU A 33 8.82 6.32 5.85
CA LEU A 33 7.43 6.70 5.81
C LEU A 33 7.00 7.52 7.03
N LYS A 34 7.89 7.78 7.99
CA LYS A 34 7.57 8.58 9.17
C LYS A 34 7.02 9.93 8.75
N ASP A 35 5.82 10.24 9.22
CA ASP A 35 5.09 11.47 8.96
C ASP A 35 4.71 11.74 7.48
N LYS A 36 5.02 10.83 6.55
CA LYS A 36 4.67 10.98 5.14
C LYS A 36 3.17 10.78 4.95
N LYS A 37 2.53 11.70 4.22
CA LYS A 37 1.11 11.61 3.88
C LYS A 37 0.90 10.53 2.82
N VAL A 38 0.02 9.58 3.09
CA VAL A 38 -0.33 8.51 2.14
C VAL A 38 -1.83 8.50 1.90
N LEU A 39 -2.24 8.51 0.63
CA LEU A 39 -3.64 8.36 0.26
C LEU A 39 -3.94 6.93 -0.15
N ILE A 40 -5.05 6.39 0.34
CA ILE A 40 -5.64 5.13 -0.14
C ILE A 40 -7.06 5.44 -0.59
N VAL A 41 -7.38 5.15 -1.85
CA VAL A 41 -8.73 5.29 -2.38
C VAL A 41 -9.39 3.91 -2.39
N GLY A 42 -10.53 3.79 -1.70
CA GLY A 42 -11.18 2.52 -1.39
C GLY A 42 -10.90 2.03 0.03
N ALA A 43 -11.79 1.18 0.55
CA ALA A 43 -11.73 0.67 1.92
C ALA A 43 -12.02 -0.83 2.03
N GLY A 44 -11.83 -1.58 0.94
CA GLY A 44 -11.93 -3.04 0.92
C GLY A 44 -10.74 -3.75 1.58
N ALA A 45 -10.64 -5.07 1.41
CA ALA A 45 -9.60 -5.89 2.04
C ALA A 45 -8.17 -5.47 1.66
N ILE A 46 -7.93 -5.08 0.40
CA ILE A 46 -6.62 -4.61 -0.06
C ILE A 46 -6.26 -3.31 0.66
N ALA A 47 -7.17 -2.33 0.67
CA ALA A 47 -6.98 -1.06 1.36
C ALA A 47 -6.71 -1.25 2.86
N ALA A 48 -7.48 -2.10 3.55
CA ALA A 48 -7.29 -2.42 4.96
C ALA A 48 -5.89 -3.02 5.24
N ARG A 49 -5.44 -3.95 4.38
CA ARG A 49 -4.11 -4.56 4.50
C ARG A 49 -3.00 -3.53 4.31
N ARG A 50 -3.12 -2.64 3.32
CA ARG A 50 -2.11 -1.59 3.08
C ARG A 50 -2.11 -0.56 4.20
N ALA A 51 -3.28 -0.10 4.62
CA ALA A 51 -3.43 0.86 5.70
C ALA A 51 -2.79 0.36 7.01
N THR A 52 -3.01 -0.91 7.36
CA THR A 52 -2.43 -1.49 8.59
C THR A 52 -0.91 -1.38 8.60
N VAL A 53 -0.26 -1.86 7.53
CA VAL A 53 1.20 -1.82 7.41
C VAL A 53 1.73 -0.38 7.37
N LEU A 54 1.13 0.48 6.56
CA LEU A 54 1.60 1.87 6.41
C LEU A 54 1.53 2.65 7.72
N VAL A 55 0.45 2.47 8.48
CA VAL A 55 0.28 3.07 9.82
C VAL A 55 1.34 2.55 10.81
N GLU A 56 1.72 1.27 10.72
CA GLU A 56 2.76 0.67 11.57
C GLU A 56 4.15 1.22 11.26
N PHE A 57 4.42 1.56 9.99
CA PHE A 57 5.64 2.25 9.56
C PHE A 57 5.60 3.78 9.72
N GLY A 58 4.59 4.32 10.42
CA GLY A 58 4.53 5.74 10.80
C GLY A 58 3.97 6.70 9.74
N ALA A 59 3.36 6.17 8.67
CA ALA A 59 2.71 7.00 7.66
C ALA A 59 1.45 7.69 8.19
N LYS A 60 1.22 8.93 7.75
CA LYS A 60 -0.05 9.65 7.94
C LYS A 60 -1.04 9.21 6.87
N VAL A 61 -1.76 8.13 7.14
CA VAL A 61 -2.69 7.53 6.18
C VAL A 61 -4.02 8.28 6.18
N THR A 62 -4.45 8.66 4.97
CA THR A 62 -5.82 9.10 4.67
C THR A 62 -6.48 8.06 3.78
N VAL A 63 -7.69 7.65 4.11
CA VAL A 63 -8.53 6.78 3.28
C VAL A 63 -9.71 7.57 2.74
N MET A 64 -9.95 7.52 1.44
CA MET A 64 -11.15 8.07 0.79
C MET A 64 -12.02 6.92 0.31
N ALA A 65 -13.18 6.75 0.92
CA ALA A 65 -14.19 5.77 0.51
C ALA A 65 -15.55 6.12 1.10
N PRO A 66 -16.66 5.99 0.34
CA PRO A 66 -18.00 6.26 0.86
C PRO A 66 -18.35 5.33 2.04
N GLU A 67 -17.95 4.06 1.94
CA GLU A 67 -18.19 3.03 2.94
C GLU A 67 -16.91 2.24 3.23
N ALA A 68 -16.80 1.73 4.46
CA ALA A 68 -15.73 0.81 4.84
C ALA A 68 -16.24 -0.64 4.69
N GLY A 69 -15.83 -1.31 3.61
CA GLY A 69 -16.11 -2.72 3.36
C GLY A 69 -15.40 -3.65 4.35
N SER A 70 -15.91 -4.87 4.51
CA SER A 70 -15.40 -5.84 5.48
C SER A 70 -14.00 -6.31 5.14
N GLY A 71 -13.01 -5.83 5.90
CA GLY A 71 -11.69 -6.49 5.99
C GLY A 71 -11.89 -7.94 6.42
N VAL A 72 -11.13 -8.85 5.80
CA VAL A 72 -11.12 -10.28 6.10
C VAL A 72 -11.13 -10.51 7.61
N GLN A 73 -12.17 -11.19 8.11
CA GLN A 73 -12.29 -11.63 9.50
C GLN A 73 -11.14 -12.60 9.78
N VAL A 74 -10.21 -12.22 10.66
CA VAL A 74 -9.25 -13.16 11.27
C VAL A 74 -9.51 -13.14 12.77
N ASN A 75 -9.77 -14.32 13.33
CA ASN A 75 -10.32 -14.53 14.66
C ASN A 75 -9.36 -14.18 15.82
N HIS A 76 -9.93 -13.57 16.86
CA HIS A 76 -9.46 -13.38 18.26
C HIS A 76 -8.16 -12.53 18.45
N ALA A 77 -8.05 -11.63 19.42
CA ALA A 77 -8.73 -11.51 20.71
C ALA A 77 -8.85 -10.04 21.19
N ALA A 78 -9.94 -9.82 21.93
CA ALA A 78 -10.08 -9.05 23.17
C ALA A 78 -9.29 -7.72 23.38
N GLU A 79 -10.10 -6.69 23.65
CA GLU A 79 -9.79 -5.48 24.44
C GLU A 79 -8.70 -4.53 23.92
N LEU A 80 -9.11 -3.58 23.06
CA LEU A 80 -8.45 -2.28 22.95
C LEU A 80 -8.88 -1.41 24.14
N LYS A 81 -8.14 -1.47 25.25
CA LYS A 81 -8.21 -0.47 26.32
C LYS A 81 -7.15 0.61 26.08
N SER A 82 -7.66 1.81 25.85
CA SER A 82 -7.10 3.16 26.12
C SER A 82 -5.59 3.38 25.97
N PHE A 83 -5.17 4.30 25.08
CA PHE A 83 -4.66 5.63 25.47
C PHE A 83 -4.17 6.45 24.25
N THR A 84 -3.89 7.72 24.55
CA THR A 84 -3.83 8.94 23.73
C THR A 84 -2.61 9.14 22.82
N ALA A 85 -2.74 10.16 21.98
CA ALA A 85 -1.93 10.63 20.86
C ALA A 85 -0.42 10.90 21.09
N VAL A 86 0.33 10.70 19.98
CA VAL A 86 1.59 11.32 19.50
C VAL A 86 2.80 11.39 20.46
N GLY A 87 3.89 10.75 20.04
CA GLY A 87 5.24 10.93 20.57
C GLY A 87 6.11 9.70 20.30
N ASP A 88 7.39 9.92 19.99
CA ASP A 88 8.40 8.94 19.53
C ASP A 88 8.74 7.79 20.52
N SER A 89 7.85 7.42 21.45
CA SER A 89 8.09 6.38 22.46
C SER A 89 7.22 5.13 22.31
N VAL A 90 6.49 4.99 21.19
CA VAL A 90 5.53 3.87 21.01
C VAL A 90 6.17 2.61 20.39
N LEU A 91 7.33 2.72 19.74
CA LEU A 91 8.01 1.55 19.17
C LEU A 91 8.52 0.56 20.24
N GLU A 92 8.89 1.06 21.42
CA GLU A 92 9.39 0.20 22.51
C GLU A 92 8.28 -0.57 23.23
N GLN A 93 7.05 -0.04 23.31
CA GLN A 93 5.96 -0.74 24.03
C GLN A 93 5.23 -1.80 23.21
N TYR A 94 5.48 -1.87 21.89
CA TYR A 94 4.91 -2.90 21.00
C TYR A 94 5.94 -3.96 20.57
N ALA A 95 7.20 -3.86 21.01
CA ALA A 95 8.07 -5.01 21.09
C ALA A 95 7.53 -5.93 22.19
N GLN A 96 6.57 -6.80 21.86
CA GLN A 96 6.25 -7.91 22.75
C GLN A 96 7.48 -8.82 22.83
N PRO A 97 8.08 -8.99 24.02
CA PRO A 97 9.03 -10.07 24.23
C PRO A 97 8.24 -11.38 24.10
N ASP A 98 8.71 -12.25 23.21
CA ASP A 98 8.55 -13.70 23.34
C ASP A 98 7.12 -14.25 23.49
N LYS A 99 6.20 -13.85 22.61
CA LYS A 99 4.96 -14.61 22.34
C LYS A 99 4.88 -15.24 20.95
N CYS A 100 6.03 -15.48 20.32
CA CYS A 100 6.15 -16.41 19.18
C CYS A 100 6.77 -17.74 19.64
N ALA A 101 6.31 -18.32 20.74
CA ALA A 101 6.79 -19.61 21.24
C ALA A 101 5.87 -20.79 20.90
N ALA A 102 4.79 -20.60 20.13
CA ALA A 102 3.79 -21.64 19.90
C ALA A 102 3.24 -21.66 18.48
N GLY A 103 4.09 -21.72 17.44
CA GLY A 103 3.66 -22.12 16.08
C GLY A 103 2.57 -21.27 15.40
N GLU A 104 2.18 -20.14 15.98
CA GLU A 104 1.17 -19.24 15.42
C GLU A 104 1.85 -18.23 14.48
N LYS A 105 1.20 -18.01 13.34
CA LYS A 105 1.64 -17.12 12.26
C LYS A 105 2.15 -15.78 12.81
N SER A 106 3.18 -15.25 12.17
CA SER A 106 3.74 -13.94 12.52
C SER A 106 2.65 -12.86 12.62
N PRO A 107 2.75 -11.91 13.57
CA PRO A 107 1.75 -10.86 13.77
C PRO A 107 1.32 -10.14 12.47
N TRP A 108 2.24 -10.02 11.53
CA TRP A 108 2.07 -9.32 10.25
C TRP A 108 1.32 -10.12 9.18
N GLU A 109 1.22 -11.45 9.31
CA GLU A 109 0.47 -12.29 8.38
C GLU A 109 -1.01 -12.42 8.74
N CYS A 110 -1.37 -12.10 9.98
CA CYS A 110 -2.74 -12.30 10.49
C CYS A 110 -3.51 -11.01 10.77
N ARG A 111 -2.87 -9.84 10.80
CA ARG A 111 -3.56 -8.61 11.24
C ARG A 111 -3.93 -7.72 10.06
N THR A 112 -5.01 -8.07 9.36
CA THR A 112 -5.71 -7.06 8.54
C THR A 112 -6.71 -6.35 9.44
N ILE A 113 -6.45 -5.08 9.77
CA ILE A 113 -7.38 -4.28 10.56
C ILE A 113 -8.30 -3.53 9.59
N PRO A 114 -9.64 -3.69 9.67
CA PRO A 114 -10.57 -2.93 8.85
C PRO A 114 -10.35 -1.42 8.99
N VAL A 115 -10.46 -0.68 7.87
CA VAL A 115 -10.28 0.79 7.83
C VAL A 115 -11.08 1.50 8.92
N ARG A 116 -12.34 1.09 9.11
CA ARG A 116 -13.22 1.63 10.15
C ARG A 116 -12.58 1.56 11.55
N LYS A 117 -12.01 0.41 11.92
CA LYS A 117 -11.39 0.22 13.24
C LYS A 117 -10.14 1.07 13.41
N LEU A 118 -9.33 1.22 12.34
CA LEU A 118 -8.16 2.11 12.37
C LEU A 118 -8.58 3.58 12.53
N ALA A 119 -9.65 4.00 11.86
CA ALA A 119 -10.20 5.35 11.99
C ALA A 119 -10.77 5.61 13.40
N GLU A 120 -11.56 4.68 13.94
CA GLU A 120 -12.12 4.74 15.30
C GLU A 120 -11.01 4.81 16.37
N ALA A 121 -9.89 4.14 16.13
CA ALA A 121 -8.70 4.20 16.98
C ALA A 121 -7.82 5.44 16.75
N GLY A 122 -8.21 6.38 15.87
CA GLY A 122 -7.45 7.59 15.56
C GLY A 122 -6.12 7.33 14.85
N ARG A 123 -5.95 6.16 14.23
CA ARG A 123 -4.70 5.75 13.57
C ARG A 123 -4.60 6.19 12.12
N LEU A 124 -5.73 6.55 11.50
CA LEU A 124 -5.81 7.12 10.16
C LEU A 124 -6.97 8.10 10.07
N VAL A 125 -6.98 8.92 9.02
CA VAL A 125 -8.12 9.78 8.67
C VAL A 125 -8.97 9.06 7.63
N TRP A 126 -10.27 8.91 7.89
CA TRP A 126 -11.20 8.35 6.89
C TRP A 126 -12.16 9.45 6.41
N LYS A 127 -12.01 9.83 5.14
CA LYS A 127 -12.93 10.71 4.42
C LYS A 127 -14.05 9.88 3.78
N ARG A 128 -15.29 10.12 4.23
CA ARG A 128 -16.48 9.35 3.84
C ARG A 128 -17.14 9.85 2.55
N HIS A 129 -16.41 9.83 1.46
CA HIS A 129 -16.93 10.09 0.12
C HIS A 129 -16.10 9.34 -0.93
N ALA A 130 -16.64 9.23 -2.14
CA ALA A 130 -15.88 8.74 -3.29
C ALA A 130 -14.87 9.82 -3.74
N PHE A 131 -13.75 9.37 -4.30
CA PHE A 131 -12.76 10.27 -4.89
C PHE A 131 -13.39 11.07 -6.03
N CYS A 132 -13.19 12.39 -6.03
CA CYS A 132 -13.74 13.28 -7.06
C CYS A 132 -12.75 14.40 -7.43
N GLU A 133 -13.13 15.23 -8.41
CA GLU A 133 -12.28 16.33 -8.89
C GLU A 133 -11.87 17.33 -7.80
N GLN A 134 -12.69 17.47 -6.76
CA GLN A 134 -12.41 18.38 -5.63
C GLN A 134 -11.22 17.89 -4.79
N ASP A 135 -10.92 16.59 -4.81
CA ASP A 135 -9.76 16.01 -4.13
C ASP A 135 -8.45 16.25 -4.87
N LEU A 136 -8.49 16.66 -6.15
CA LEU A 136 -7.31 16.84 -6.99
C LEU A 136 -6.37 17.92 -6.47
N GLU A 137 -6.92 18.97 -5.86
CA GLU A 137 -6.12 20.04 -5.26
C GLU A 137 -5.33 19.53 -4.04
N GLU A 138 -5.89 18.57 -3.31
CA GLU A 138 -5.22 17.92 -2.19
C GLU A 138 -4.25 16.81 -2.62
N LEU A 139 -4.39 16.29 -3.84
CA LEU A 139 -3.62 15.13 -4.30
C LEU A 139 -2.10 15.37 -4.25
N ASN A 140 -1.65 16.58 -4.59
CA ASN A 140 -0.23 16.98 -4.57
C ASN A 140 0.40 16.98 -3.17
N GLN A 141 -0.41 16.87 -2.11
CA GLN A 141 0.09 16.83 -0.74
C GLN A 141 0.55 15.42 -0.33
N PHE A 142 0.17 14.39 -1.08
CA PHE A 142 0.46 13.00 -0.74
C PHE A 142 1.80 12.57 -1.32
N PHE A 143 2.56 11.85 -0.50
CA PHE A 143 3.85 11.27 -0.86
C PHE A 143 3.70 10.07 -1.79
N LEU A 144 2.64 9.27 -1.62
CA LEU A 144 2.23 8.20 -2.52
C LEU A 144 0.73 7.95 -2.44
N VAL A 145 0.19 7.30 -3.47
CA VAL A 145 -1.24 6.99 -3.61
C VAL A 145 -1.43 5.48 -3.86
N ILE A 146 -2.51 4.92 -3.31
CA ILE A 146 -2.96 3.55 -3.59
C ILE A 146 -4.38 3.60 -4.14
N ALA A 147 -4.55 3.19 -5.39
CA ALA A 147 -5.85 3.04 -6.03
C ALA A 147 -6.37 1.61 -5.76
N ALA A 148 -7.32 1.46 -4.85
CA ALA A 148 -7.82 0.19 -4.35
C ALA A 148 -9.36 0.16 -4.23
N THR A 149 -10.04 0.75 -5.21
CA THR A 149 -11.51 0.65 -5.34
C THR A 149 -11.91 -0.62 -6.09
N ASP A 150 -13.20 -0.98 -6.00
CA ASP A 150 -13.77 -2.09 -6.78
C ASP A 150 -14.08 -1.71 -8.23
N ASP A 151 -13.86 -0.44 -8.62
CA ASP A 151 -14.04 0.05 -9.98
C ASP A 151 -12.68 0.26 -10.67
N PRO A 152 -12.28 -0.61 -11.63
CA PRO A 152 -11.04 -0.47 -12.36
C PRO A 152 -10.92 0.87 -13.10
N ALA A 153 -12.01 1.42 -13.64
CA ALA A 153 -11.95 2.68 -14.38
C ALA A 153 -11.61 3.86 -13.46
N VAL A 154 -12.10 3.84 -12.21
CA VAL A 154 -11.71 4.82 -11.20
C VAL A 154 -10.23 4.67 -10.84
N ASN A 155 -9.76 3.43 -10.68
CA ASN A 155 -8.36 3.18 -10.34
C ASN A 155 -7.40 3.60 -11.48
N ASP A 156 -7.73 3.30 -12.74
CA ASP A 156 -7.00 3.74 -13.94
C ASP A 156 -6.93 5.27 -14.01
N HIS A 157 -8.06 5.94 -13.74
CA HIS A 157 -8.11 7.40 -13.73
C HIS A 157 -7.21 8.00 -12.63
N ILE A 158 -7.19 7.42 -11.43
CA ILE A 158 -6.29 7.83 -10.35
C ILE A 158 -4.83 7.67 -10.76
N VAL A 159 -4.46 6.56 -11.43
CA VAL A 159 -3.10 6.34 -11.94
C VAL A 159 -2.71 7.45 -12.90
N GLN A 160 -3.56 7.75 -13.90
CA GLN A 160 -3.31 8.82 -14.85
C GLN A 160 -3.05 10.15 -14.15
N LEU A 161 -3.92 10.53 -13.21
CA LEU A 161 -3.81 11.79 -12.47
C LEU A 161 -2.53 11.88 -11.63
N CYS A 162 -2.11 10.76 -11.04
CA CYS A 162 -0.87 10.67 -10.26
C CYS A 162 0.37 10.81 -11.16
N HIS A 163 0.38 10.16 -12.33
CA HIS A 163 1.47 10.27 -13.29
C HIS A 163 1.62 11.69 -13.85
N GLU A 164 0.50 12.37 -14.16
CA GLU A 164 0.49 13.77 -14.57
C GLU A 164 1.08 14.72 -13.50
N ARG A 165 1.04 14.31 -12.22
CA ARG A 165 1.53 15.09 -11.07
C ARG A 165 2.85 14.55 -10.50
N HIS A 166 3.44 13.53 -11.11
CA HIS A 166 4.65 12.85 -10.63
C HIS A 166 4.54 12.30 -9.20
N ILE A 167 3.37 11.80 -8.82
CA ILE A 167 3.12 11.15 -7.53
C ILE A 167 3.21 9.63 -7.70
N PRO A 168 4.06 8.92 -6.93
CA PRO A 168 4.11 7.46 -6.99
C PRO A 168 2.75 6.82 -6.67
N VAL A 169 2.29 5.93 -7.54
CA VAL A 169 0.99 5.26 -7.42
C VAL A 169 1.09 3.73 -7.48
N ASN A 170 0.27 3.05 -6.68
CA ASN A 170 0.05 1.61 -6.74
C ASN A 170 -1.41 1.31 -7.11
N HIS A 171 -1.60 0.61 -8.23
CA HIS A 171 -2.91 0.13 -8.68
C HIS A 171 -3.17 -1.29 -8.17
N ALA A 172 -4.19 -1.47 -7.33
CA ALA A 172 -4.45 -2.74 -6.64
C ALA A 172 -4.81 -3.91 -7.57
N GLY A 173 -5.41 -3.63 -8.73
CA GLY A 173 -5.91 -4.63 -9.67
C GLY A 173 -5.02 -4.87 -10.91
N ASP A 174 -3.95 -4.09 -11.09
CA ASP A 174 -3.15 -4.10 -12.32
C ASP A 174 -1.71 -3.72 -11.98
N GLN A 175 -0.84 -4.73 -11.96
CA GLN A 175 0.56 -4.55 -11.61
C GLN A 175 1.35 -3.80 -12.69
N THR A 176 0.86 -3.76 -13.93
CA THR A 176 1.54 -3.08 -15.04
C THR A 176 1.47 -1.56 -14.93
N GLN A 177 0.55 -1.05 -14.10
CA GLN A 177 0.30 0.36 -13.84
C GLN A 177 0.85 0.83 -12.47
N CYS A 178 1.67 0.02 -11.80
CA CYS A 178 2.24 0.35 -10.49
C CYS A 178 3.66 0.92 -10.61
N ASP A 179 3.93 2.05 -9.96
CA ASP A 179 5.30 2.60 -9.84
C ASP A 179 6.13 1.87 -8.78
N PHE A 180 5.45 1.24 -7.81
CA PHE A 180 6.07 0.48 -6.74
C PHE A 180 5.23 -0.73 -6.36
N GLN A 181 5.89 -1.71 -5.73
CA GLN A 181 5.25 -2.94 -5.25
C GLN A 181 5.50 -3.12 -3.76
N PHE A 182 4.47 -3.54 -3.04
CA PHE A 182 4.61 -3.93 -1.65
C PHE A 182 5.22 -5.34 -1.54
N PRO A 183 6.35 -5.51 -0.84
CA PRO A 183 6.89 -6.83 -0.57
C PRO A 183 6.08 -7.57 0.49
N ALA A 184 6.30 -8.87 0.64
CA ALA A 184 6.06 -9.52 1.93
C ALA A 184 7.12 -9.03 2.91
N ILE A 185 6.66 -8.59 4.09
CA ILE A 185 7.54 -8.05 5.13
C ILE A 185 7.79 -9.14 6.17
N VAL A 186 9.06 -9.32 6.51
CA VAL A 186 9.55 -10.12 7.63
C VAL A 186 10.36 -9.19 8.54
N GLN A 187 10.07 -9.18 9.84
CA GLN A 187 10.70 -8.26 10.78
C GLN A 187 10.95 -8.93 12.13
N LYS A 188 12.09 -8.60 12.75
CA LYS A 188 12.36 -8.86 14.17
C LYS A 188 13.27 -7.78 14.73
N GLY A 189 12.82 -7.10 15.77
CA GLY A 189 13.50 -5.93 16.32
C GLY A 189 13.79 -4.90 15.23
N PRO A 190 15.04 -4.44 15.07
CA PRO A 190 15.40 -3.44 14.06
C PRO A 190 15.56 -4.01 12.64
N VAL A 191 15.58 -5.33 12.47
CA VAL A 191 15.81 -5.96 11.17
C VAL A 191 14.51 -6.07 10.40
N VAL A 192 14.48 -5.51 9.18
CA VAL A 192 13.37 -5.59 8.23
C VAL A 192 13.85 -6.22 6.93
N ILE A 193 13.12 -7.23 6.44
CA ILE A 193 13.38 -7.92 5.18
C ILE A 193 12.14 -7.81 4.29
N GLY A 194 12.33 -7.28 3.08
CA GLY A 194 11.32 -7.27 2.03
C GLY A 194 11.54 -8.40 1.04
N VAL A 195 10.51 -9.23 0.82
CA VAL A 195 10.53 -10.32 -0.17
C VAL A 195 9.58 -9.98 -1.33
N ASN A 196 10.09 -9.99 -2.55
CA ASN A 196 9.30 -9.82 -3.77
C ASN A 196 9.71 -10.85 -4.83
N ALA A 197 8.80 -11.18 -5.75
CA ALA A 197 9.01 -12.02 -6.92
C ALA A 197 8.35 -11.41 -8.17
N ASN A 198 8.55 -10.10 -8.36
CA ASN A 198 7.97 -9.29 -9.45
C ASN A 198 6.46 -9.46 -9.63
N GLY A 199 5.74 -9.74 -8.54
CA GLY A 199 4.29 -9.96 -8.54
C GLY A 199 3.78 -11.17 -9.35
N LYS A 200 4.67 -12.05 -9.85
CA LYS A 200 4.32 -13.23 -10.68
C LYS A 200 4.11 -14.51 -9.88
N ASP A 201 4.75 -14.65 -8.70
CA ASP A 201 4.64 -15.85 -7.88
C ASP A 201 4.40 -15.53 -6.39
N HIS A 202 3.13 -15.26 -6.06
CA HIS A 202 2.70 -15.04 -4.67
C HIS A 202 2.96 -16.24 -3.76
N GLY A 203 2.94 -17.46 -4.32
CA GLY A 203 3.22 -18.69 -3.57
C GLY A 203 4.67 -18.77 -3.13
N LEU A 204 5.61 -18.46 -4.02
CA LEU A 204 7.04 -18.36 -3.71
C LEU A 204 7.32 -17.28 -2.68
N VAL A 205 6.78 -16.07 -2.88
CA VAL A 205 6.95 -14.97 -1.91
C VAL A 205 6.49 -15.40 -0.52
N LYS A 206 5.33 -16.04 -0.42
CA LYS A 206 4.81 -16.55 0.85
C LYS A 206 5.74 -17.59 1.47
N ARG A 207 6.11 -18.64 0.72
CA ARG A 207 6.99 -19.71 1.22
C ARG A 207 8.34 -19.18 1.67
N VAL A 208 8.94 -18.24 0.93
CA VAL A 208 10.23 -17.62 1.28
C VAL A 208 10.09 -16.77 2.53
N ALA A 209 9.05 -15.95 2.62
CA ALA A 209 8.79 -15.13 3.80
C ALA A 209 8.53 -15.97 5.06
N GLU A 210 7.79 -17.08 4.96
CA GLU A 210 7.59 -18.05 6.06
C GLU A 210 8.92 -18.63 6.56
N ARG A 211 9.78 -19.10 5.65
CA ARG A 211 11.11 -19.61 6.00
C ARG A 211 12.00 -18.56 6.65
N LEU A 212 11.98 -17.33 6.13
CA LEU A 212 12.74 -16.21 6.71
C LEU A 212 12.25 -15.85 8.11
N ARG A 213 10.94 -15.96 8.39
CA ARG A 213 10.37 -15.77 9.73
C ARG A 213 10.85 -16.84 10.70
N GLU A 214 10.83 -18.10 10.30
CA GLU A 214 11.34 -19.20 11.13
C GLU A 214 12.82 -19.03 11.43
N TRP A 215 13.61 -18.61 10.44
CA TRP A 215 15.03 -18.35 10.60
C TRP A 215 15.28 -17.18 11.54
N ILE A 216 14.72 -16.00 11.25
CA ILE A 216 14.97 -14.79 12.03
C ILE A 216 14.49 -14.95 13.49
N ALA A 217 13.43 -15.73 13.73
CA ALA A 217 12.95 -16.04 15.07
C ALA A 217 14.03 -16.69 15.97
N ARG A 218 14.97 -17.45 15.39
CA ARG A 218 16.06 -18.14 16.11
C ARG A 218 17.30 -17.27 16.32
N GLU A 219 17.45 -16.20 15.54
CA GLU A 219 18.60 -15.29 15.64
C GLU A 219 18.55 -14.47 16.93
N LYS A 220 19.71 -14.22 17.55
CA LYS A 220 19.82 -13.35 18.73
C LYS A 220 20.35 -11.99 18.26
N PHE A 221 19.59 -10.93 18.52
CA PHE A 221 19.96 -9.54 18.22
C PHE A 221 20.28 -8.80 19.51
#